data_AF-A0A6N2NF01-F1
#
_entry.id   AF-A0A6N2NF01-F1
#
_cell.length_a   1.000
_cell.length_b   1.000
_cell.length_c   1.000
_cell.angle_alpha   90.00
_cell.angle_beta   90.00
_cell.angle_gamma   90.00
#
_symmetry.space_group_name_H-M   'P 1'
#
loop_
_entity.id
_entity.type
_entity.pdbx_description
1 polymer ?
#
loop_
_entity_poly.entity_id
_entity_poly.type
_entity_poly.pdbx_seq_one_letter_code
_entity_poly.pdbx_strand_id
1 'polypeptide(L)'
;MKVKVVLNPRVHLVPYHVDGGQPSYLIIAGLVFTPTSEPLIEEECEDSIGLKLLAKSRYSLARFKGQQIVILSQVLANEVNFGYEEMSNQQARFEVQWNSNKKHPSPSTPCRFMQEQILGFRI
;
A
#
# COMPACT_ATOMS: atom_id res chain seq x y z
N MET A 1 6.96 -32.29 29.81
CA MET A 1 5.69 -31.67 29.37
C MET A 1 5.52 -31.93 27.87
N LYS A 2 4.37 -32.43 27.41
CA LYS A 2 4.13 -32.77 26.00
C LYS A 2 3.09 -31.79 25.44
N VAL A 3 3.47 -31.02 24.43
CA VAL A 3 2.62 -29.97 23.82
C VAL A 3 2.35 -30.34 22.36
N LYS A 4 1.12 -30.13 21.88
CA LYS A 4 0.76 -30.25 20.47
C LYS A 4 0.62 -28.85 19.88
N VAL A 5 1.30 -28.59 18.76
CA VAL A 5 1.27 -27.31 18.05
C VAL A 5 1.01 -27.58 16.56
N VAL A 6 0.21 -26.73 15.94
CA VAL A 6 -0.04 -26.78 14.48
C VAL A 6 1.06 -26.01 13.78
N LEU A 7 1.69 -26.63 12.78
CA LEU A 7 2.70 -25.98 11.94
C LEU A 7 2.01 -25.37 10.72
N ASN A 8 2.20 -24.07 10.51
CA ASN A 8 1.73 -23.35 9.33
C ASN A 8 2.92 -22.81 8.53
N PRO A 9 2.77 -22.60 7.21
CA PRO A 9 3.75 -21.85 6.43
C PRO A 9 4.02 -20.47 7.03
N ARG A 10 5.25 -19.98 6.87
CA ARG A 10 5.64 -18.65 7.34
C ARG A 10 4.83 -17.58 6.61
N VAL A 11 4.24 -16.66 7.37
CA VAL A 11 3.59 -15.47 6.81
C VAL A 11 4.66 -14.38 6.62
N HIS A 12 4.87 -13.97 5.38
CA HIS A 12 5.82 -12.93 5.01
C HIS A 12 5.11 -11.58 4.98
N LEU A 13 5.66 -10.58 5.70
CA LEU A 13 5.15 -9.21 5.66
C LEU A 13 5.48 -8.52 4.32
N VAL A 14 6.66 -8.83 3.78
CA VAL A 14 7.09 -8.46 2.43
C VAL A 14 7.26 -9.76 1.65
N PRO A 15 6.42 -10.02 0.64
CA PRO A 15 6.47 -11.27 -0.13
C PRO A 15 7.68 -11.31 -1.07
N TYR A 16 8.27 -12.50 -1.21
CA TYR A 16 9.36 -12.77 -2.17
C TYR A 16 8.87 -13.00 -3.59
N HIS A 17 7.61 -13.40 -3.73
CA HIS A 17 6.99 -13.68 -5.02
C HIS A 17 5.63 -12.99 -5.04
N VAL A 18 5.34 -12.27 -6.12
CA VAL A 18 3.98 -11.89 -6.50
C VAL A 18 3.50 -13.06 -7.37
N ASP A 19 2.42 -13.74 -6.99
CA ASP A 19 1.96 -15.04 -7.54
C ASP A 19 1.62 -15.02 -9.05
N GLY A 20 2.58 -14.71 -9.92
CA GLY A 20 2.45 -14.57 -11.37
C GLY A 20 1.56 -13.41 -11.84
N GLY A 21 0.93 -12.68 -10.92
CA GLY A 21 0.04 -11.56 -11.22
C GLY A 21 0.74 -10.20 -11.22
N GLN A 22 0.07 -9.19 -11.78
CA GLN A 22 0.51 -7.80 -11.69
C GLN A 22 0.47 -7.33 -10.23
N PRO A 23 1.48 -6.60 -9.73
CA PRO A 23 1.43 -6.01 -8.40
C PRO A 23 0.21 -5.08 -8.26
N SER A 24 -0.44 -5.13 -7.11
CA SER A 24 -1.59 -4.27 -6.82
C SER A 24 -1.13 -2.83 -6.61
N TYR A 25 -1.89 -1.86 -7.10
CA TYR A 25 -1.60 -0.44 -6.91
C TYR A 25 -2.89 0.37 -6.72
N LEU A 26 -2.75 1.56 -6.13
CA LEU A 26 -3.81 2.55 -5.94
C LEU A 26 -3.27 3.92 -6.29
N ILE A 27 -3.93 4.63 -7.20
CA ILE A 27 -3.55 6.00 -7.57
C ILE A 27 -4.63 6.96 -7.12
N ILE A 28 -4.25 7.96 -6.30
CA ILE A 28 -5.15 9.03 -5.85
C ILE A 28 -4.46 10.36 -6.08
N ALA A 29 -5.08 11.25 -6.86
CA ALA A 29 -4.51 12.57 -7.17
C ALA A 29 -3.06 12.53 -7.68
N GLY A 30 -2.68 11.47 -8.41
CA GLY A 30 -1.32 11.24 -8.91
C GLY A 30 -0.36 10.57 -7.91
N LEU A 31 -0.74 10.36 -6.65
CA LEU A 31 0.05 9.62 -5.67
C LEU A 31 -0.12 8.11 -5.92
N VAL A 32 0.98 7.42 -6.24
CA VAL A 32 0.99 5.99 -6.58
C VAL A 32 1.34 5.17 -5.35
N PHE A 33 0.38 4.40 -4.83
CA PHE A 33 0.56 3.51 -3.70
C PHE A 33 0.67 2.05 -4.16
N THR A 34 1.62 1.31 -3.61
CA THR A 34 1.84 -0.11 -3.91
C THR A 34 2.28 -0.88 -2.65
N PRO A 35 1.87 -2.14 -2.45
CA PRO A 35 2.48 -3.01 -1.45
C PRO A 35 3.95 -3.26 -1.74
N THR A 36 4.81 -3.14 -0.73
CA THR A 36 6.22 -3.49 -0.84
C THR A 36 6.36 -4.99 -1.04
N SER A 37 7.18 -5.38 -2.01
CA SER A 37 7.59 -6.75 -2.30
C SER A 37 9.10 -6.79 -2.53
N GLU A 38 9.73 -7.96 -2.41
CA GLU A 38 11.16 -8.09 -2.69
C GLU A 38 11.52 -7.74 -4.16
N PRO A 39 10.74 -8.15 -5.19
CA PRO A 39 10.98 -7.70 -6.55
C PRO A 39 11.00 -6.17 -6.70
N LEU A 40 10.09 -5.47 -6.01
CA LEU A 40 10.07 -4.01 -6.02
C LEU A 40 11.34 -3.41 -5.38
N ILE A 41 11.85 -4.04 -4.30
CA ILE A 41 13.07 -3.57 -3.64
C ILE A 41 14.29 -3.75 -4.56
N GLU A 42 14.34 -4.87 -5.27
CA GLU A 42 15.40 -5.16 -6.25
C GLU A 42 15.35 -4.20 -7.44
N GLU A 43 14.16 -3.87 -7.94
CA GLU A 43 13.98 -2.94 -9.08
C GLU A 43 14.34 -1.49 -8.74
N GLU A 44 13.89 -0.98 -7.58
CA GLU A 44 14.11 0.41 -7.16
C GLU A 44 15.55 0.69 -6.69
N CYS A 45 16.36 -0.36 -6.48
CA CYS A 45 17.66 -0.33 -5.80
C CYS A 45 17.56 0.00 -4.29
N GLU A 46 18.32 -0.72 -3.46
CA GLU A 46 18.28 -0.57 -1.99
C GLU A 46 18.62 0.85 -1.52
N ASP A 47 19.44 1.58 -2.29
CA ASP A 47 19.86 2.95 -1.98
C ASP A 47 18.71 3.97 -2.07
N SER A 48 17.69 3.72 -2.90
CA SER A 48 16.57 4.66 -3.11
C SER A 48 15.43 4.48 -2.11
N ILE A 49 15.27 3.26 -1.56
CA ILE A 49 14.17 2.87 -0.67
C ILE A 49 14.36 3.38 0.76
N GLY A 50 15.60 3.71 1.12
CA GLY A 50 15.96 4.24 2.42
C GLY A 50 16.04 3.16 3.51
N LEU A 51 17.03 3.31 4.39
CA LEU A 51 17.38 2.32 5.41
C LEU A 51 16.23 1.92 6.34
N LYS A 52 15.29 2.83 6.63
CA LYS A 52 14.16 2.56 7.53
C LYS A 52 13.16 1.59 6.92
N LEU A 53 12.88 1.72 5.63
CA LEU A 53 11.95 0.85 4.93
C LEU A 53 12.62 -0.51 4.65
N LEU A 54 13.90 -0.51 4.28
CA LEU A 54 14.69 -1.73 4.11
C LEU A 54 14.82 -2.53 5.42
N ALA A 55 15.11 -1.87 6.54
CA ALA A 55 15.15 -2.54 7.84
C ALA A 55 13.78 -3.14 8.20
N LYS A 56 12.68 -2.45 7.85
CA LYS A 56 11.33 -2.99 8.06
C LYS A 56 11.05 -4.20 7.18
N SER A 57 11.41 -4.18 5.90
CA SER A 57 11.18 -5.31 5.00
C SER A 57 11.93 -6.56 5.44
N ARG A 58 13.19 -6.41 5.86
CA ARG A 58 14.06 -7.53 6.25
C ARG A 58 13.75 -8.09 7.64
N TYR A 59 13.43 -7.24 8.61
CA TYR A 59 13.38 -7.65 10.02
C TYR A 59 11.99 -7.65 10.66
N SER A 60 10.96 -7.08 10.01
CA SER A 60 9.61 -7.05 10.60
C SER A 60 8.83 -8.33 10.27
N LEU A 61 8.01 -8.76 11.24
CA LEU A 61 7.07 -9.87 11.07
C LEU A 61 5.64 -9.34 10.94
N ALA A 62 4.81 -10.08 10.19
CA ALA A 62 3.39 -9.80 10.09
C ALA A 62 2.72 -10.03 11.45
N ARG A 63 1.95 -9.04 11.92
CA ARG A 63 1.15 -9.08 13.14
C ARG A 63 -0.19 -9.79 12.93
N PHE A 64 -0.70 -9.76 11.71
CA PHE A 64 -1.93 -10.42 11.31
C PHE A 64 -1.84 -10.93 9.86
N LYS A 65 -2.68 -11.91 9.52
CA LYS A 65 -2.70 -12.50 8.18
C LYS A 65 -3.13 -11.45 7.15
N GLY A 66 -2.38 -11.34 6.06
CA GLY A 66 -2.65 -10.36 5.00
C GLY A 66 -2.07 -8.97 5.26
N GLN A 67 -1.40 -8.75 6.39
CA GLN A 67 -0.72 -7.47 6.62
C GLN A 67 0.35 -7.23 5.54
N GLN A 68 0.36 -6.02 4.98
CA GLN A 68 1.37 -5.54 4.04
C GLN A 68 1.93 -4.19 4.48
N ILE A 69 3.14 -3.86 3.99
CA ILE A 69 3.66 -2.50 4.03
C ILE A 69 3.26 -1.84 2.73
N VAL A 70 2.50 -0.76 2.78
CA VAL A 70 2.15 0.05 1.60
C VAL A 70 3.05 1.26 1.55
N ILE A 71 3.61 1.54 0.38
CA ILE A 71 4.47 2.70 0.14
C ILE A 71 3.84 3.60 -0.92
N LEU A 72 4.12 4.89 -0.82
CA LEU A 72 4.07 5.83 -1.93
C LEU A 72 5.33 5.58 -2.78
N SER A 73 5.20 4.95 -3.94
CA SER A 73 6.35 4.70 -4.81
C SER A 73 6.78 5.97 -5.53
N GLN A 74 5.82 6.67 -6.13
CA GLN A 74 6.08 7.89 -6.90
C GLN A 74 4.86 8.82 -6.92
N VAL A 75 5.08 10.05 -7.38
CA VAL A 75 4.04 11.05 -7.64
C VAL A 75 4.03 11.41 -9.13
N LEU A 76 2.89 11.20 -9.78
CA LEU A 76 2.61 11.62 -11.15
C LEU A 76 2.26 13.10 -11.15
N ALA A 77 3.17 13.96 -11.60
CA ALA A 77 3.03 15.41 -11.54
C ALA A 77 1.68 15.91 -12.09
N ASN A 78 0.97 16.70 -11.28
CA ASN A 78 -0.31 17.30 -11.60
C ASN A 78 -0.53 18.55 -10.72
N GLU A 79 -1.34 19.51 -11.17
CA GLU A 79 -1.68 20.70 -10.38
C GLU A 79 -2.23 20.35 -8.99
N VAL A 80 -2.97 19.25 -8.85
CA VAL A 80 -3.52 18.81 -7.55
C VAL A 80 -2.50 18.26 -6.57
N ASN A 81 -1.29 17.90 -7.00
CA ASN A 81 -0.22 17.38 -6.15
C ASN A 81 1.04 18.25 -6.12
N PHE A 82 0.87 19.53 -6.46
CA PHE A 82 1.94 20.52 -6.39
C PHE A 82 2.57 20.58 -4.99
N GLY A 83 3.90 20.48 -4.93
CA GLY A 83 4.69 20.42 -3.70
C GLY A 83 4.96 19.01 -3.15
N TYR A 84 4.47 17.95 -3.81
CA TYR A 84 4.71 16.54 -3.44
C TYR A 84 5.49 15.75 -4.51
N GLU A 85 5.93 16.39 -5.59
CA GLU A 85 6.45 15.73 -6.80
C GLU A 85 7.71 14.91 -6.56
N GLU A 86 8.53 15.30 -5.58
CA GLU A 86 9.79 14.62 -5.23
C GLU A 86 9.61 13.51 -4.19
N MET A 87 8.39 13.24 -3.75
CA MET A 87 8.14 12.16 -2.79
C MET A 87 8.20 10.79 -3.46
N SER A 88 9.08 9.93 -2.93
CA SER A 88 9.21 8.54 -3.35
C SER A 88 9.55 7.62 -2.18
N ASN A 89 9.22 6.34 -2.34
CA ASN A 89 9.51 5.24 -1.42
C ASN A 89 9.20 5.50 0.06
N GLN A 90 8.13 6.24 0.34
CA GLN A 90 7.68 6.55 1.70
C GLN A 90 6.61 5.57 2.18
N GLN A 91 6.78 4.97 3.36
CA GLN A 91 5.72 4.14 3.94
C GLN A 91 4.48 4.97 4.26
N ALA A 92 3.36 4.61 3.65
CA ALA A 92 2.07 5.22 3.93
C ALA A 92 1.50 4.69 5.26
N ARG A 93 0.94 5.59 6.07
CA ARG A 93 0.19 5.25 7.26
C ARG A 93 -1.23 5.79 7.10
N PHE A 94 -2.13 4.94 6.60
CA PHE A 94 -3.53 5.30 6.50
C PHE A 94 -4.24 5.02 7.82
N GLU A 95 -4.78 6.07 8.44
CA GLU A 95 -5.83 5.93 9.44
C GLU A 95 -7.17 6.19 8.74
N VAL A 96 -7.73 5.17 8.11
CA VAL A 96 -9.04 5.29 7.46
C VAL A 96 -10.12 5.23 8.54
N GLN A 97 -10.70 6.38 8.88
CA GLN A 97 -11.95 6.42 9.63
C GLN A 97 -13.11 6.15 8.67
N TRP A 98 -13.57 4.90 8.60
CA TRP A 98 -14.78 4.56 7.86
C TRP A 98 -16.00 5.11 8.58
N ASN A 99 -16.70 6.08 7.99
CA ASN A 99 -17.97 6.57 8.50
C ASN A 99 -19.11 5.94 7.70
N SER A 100 -19.67 4.86 8.25
CA SER A 100 -20.77 4.07 7.68
C SER A 100 -22.08 4.86 7.46
N ASN A 101 -22.19 6.09 7.98
CA ASN A 101 -23.42 6.89 7.92
C ASN A 101 -23.51 7.84 6.72
N LYS A 102 -22.52 7.93 5.84
CA LYS A 102 -22.64 8.73 4.62
C LYS A 102 -23.25 7.90 3.49
N LYS A 103 -24.51 8.20 3.15
CA LYS A 103 -25.19 7.64 1.97
C LYS A 103 -24.46 8.09 0.70
N HIS A 104 -24.34 7.18 -0.27
CA HIS A 104 -23.92 7.48 -1.64
C HIS A 104 -24.70 8.72 -2.19
N PRO A 105 -24.06 9.82 -2.63
CA PRO A 105 -24.63 10.82 -3.49
C PRO A 105 -25.13 10.21 -4.80
N SER A 106 -26.31 10.68 -5.19
CA SER A 106 -26.95 10.32 -6.45
C SER A 106 -26.16 10.85 -7.66
N PRO A 107 -26.18 10.14 -8.81
CA PRO A 107 -25.35 10.41 -9.98
C PRO A 107 -25.70 11.69 -10.78
N SER A 108 -26.59 12.56 -10.27
CA SER A 108 -27.12 13.71 -11.00
C SER A 108 -26.59 15.08 -10.53
N THR A 109 -25.51 15.14 -9.76
CA THR A 109 -24.92 16.44 -9.36
C THR A 109 -23.82 16.84 -10.36
N PRO A 110 -23.91 17.99 -11.06
CA PRO A 110 -22.92 18.39 -12.04
C PRO A 110 -21.61 18.78 -11.34
N CYS A 111 -20.50 18.22 -11.83
CA CYS A 111 -19.10 18.63 -11.66
C CYS A 111 -18.79 19.50 -10.42
N ARG A 112 -18.57 18.87 -9.27
CA ARG A 112 -17.69 19.39 -8.23
C ARG A 112 -17.09 18.25 -7.42
N PHE A 113 -15.80 18.05 -7.64
CA PHE A 113 -14.86 17.20 -6.88
C PHE A 113 -15.15 15.70 -6.89
N MET A 114 -14.21 14.96 -7.47
CA MET A 114 -14.10 13.50 -7.46
C MET A 114 -14.20 12.94 -6.03
N GLN A 115 -15.41 12.69 -5.59
CA GLN A 115 -15.70 11.76 -4.51
C GLN A 115 -16.55 10.67 -5.13
N GLU A 116 -16.15 9.42 -4.85
CA GLU A 116 -16.88 8.19 -5.16
C GLU A 116 -16.47 7.36 -6.37
N GLN A 117 -15.19 7.02 -6.43
CA GLN A 117 -14.83 5.65 -6.81
C GLN A 117 -13.77 5.12 -5.85
N ILE A 118 -14.22 4.56 -4.72
CA ILE A 118 -13.46 3.51 -4.03
C ILE A 118 -14.40 2.31 -3.96
N LEU A 119 -14.72 1.78 -5.15
CA LEU A 119 -15.34 0.48 -5.29
C LEU A 119 -14.24 -0.55 -4.97
N GLY A 120 -14.17 -0.95 -3.70
CA GLY A 120 -13.49 -2.14 -3.19
C GLY A 120 -12.01 -2.27 -3.50
N PHE A 121 -11.15 -2.06 -2.50
CA PHE A 121 -9.85 -2.73 -2.47
C PHE A 121 -9.64 -3.38 -1.11
N ARG A 122 -9.48 -4.70 -1.14
CA ARG A 122 -9.00 -5.49 -0.01
C ARG A 122 -7.56 -5.06 0.26
N ILE A 123 -7.31 -4.52 1.46
CA ILE A 123 -6.02 -4.58 2.14
C ILE A 123 -6.05 -5.84 3.00
#